data_AF-A0A5Q3EXD2-F1
#
_entry.id   AF-A0A5Q3EXD2-F1
#
_cell.length_a   1.000
_cell.length_b   1.000
_cell.length_c   1.000
_cell.angle_alpha   90.00
_cell.angle_beta   90.00
_cell.angle_gamma   90.00
#
_symmetry.space_group_name_H-M   'P 1'
#
loop_
_entity.id
_entity.type
_entity.pdbx_description
1 polymer ?
#
loop_
_entity_poly.entity_id
_entity_poly.type
_entity_poly.pdbx_seq_one_letter_code
_entity_poly.pdbx_strand_id
1 'polypeptide(L)'
;MATGDSQDIPMGSPPEPPAEVDREPKYGGYSRFEVELEFVQSLANPAYLNHLASQKLLSQPAFVAYLGYLQYWSKPPYLKYLTYPGPTLRHLELLQQETFRQQIISPDVVRALMEEGMKASKVPAKLNRPSQDDTKGTSNNKRNQDEAVNESMPDTPRKRKTPRKKKKHSAIKDSATPVGTDS
;
A
#
# COMPACT_ATOMS: atom_id res chain seq x y z
N MET A 1 -65.00 -35.44 56.98
CA MET A 1 -65.14 -33.97 56.84
C MET A 1 -63.76 -33.41 57.12
N ALA A 2 -62.87 -33.26 56.12
CA ALA A 2 -62.78 -32.11 55.19
C ALA A 2 -62.77 -30.79 55.99
N THR A 3 -61.71 -29.98 55.99
CA THR A 3 -61.04 -29.40 54.81
C THR A 3 -59.59 -29.01 55.13
N GLY A 4 -58.65 -29.41 54.25
CA GLY A 4 -57.34 -28.78 54.15
C GLY A 4 -57.46 -27.51 53.32
N ASP A 5 -56.86 -26.43 53.79
CA ASP A 5 -56.81 -25.14 53.09
C ASP A 5 -55.57 -25.15 52.18
N SER A 6 -55.80 -25.49 50.90
CA SER A 6 -54.84 -25.30 49.82
C SER A 6 -54.72 -23.80 49.54
N GLN A 7 -53.57 -23.21 49.88
CA GLN A 7 -53.18 -21.97 49.22
C GLN A 7 -52.64 -22.30 47.83
N ASP A 8 -53.53 -22.24 46.85
CA ASP A 8 -53.19 -22.15 45.45
C ASP A 8 -52.43 -20.83 45.21
N ILE A 9 -51.11 -20.91 45.10
CA ILE A 9 -50.29 -19.81 44.56
C ILE A 9 -50.55 -19.79 43.05
N PRO A 10 -51.13 -18.72 42.47
CA PRO A 10 -51.27 -18.63 41.03
C PRO A 10 -49.88 -18.51 40.40
N MET A 11 -49.38 -19.63 39.86
CA MET A 11 -48.32 -19.65 38.86
C MET A 11 -48.83 -18.93 37.59
N GLY A 12 -48.65 -17.62 37.56
CA GLY A 12 -48.98 -16.77 36.43
C GLY A 12 -47.81 -15.86 36.08
N SER A 13 -47.21 -16.15 34.92
CA SER A 13 -46.13 -15.42 34.23
C SER A 13 -44.71 -15.92 34.57
N PRO A 14 -43.99 -16.53 33.61
CA PRO A 14 -42.53 -16.65 33.69
C PRO A 14 -41.93 -15.25 33.90
N PRO A 15 -40.82 -15.10 34.64
CA PRO A 15 -40.13 -13.83 34.69
C PRO A 15 -39.77 -13.46 33.25
N GLU A 16 -40.37 -12.39 32.75
CA GLU A 16 -40.02 -11.79 31.48
C GLU A 16 -38.49 -11.60 31.50
N PRO A 17 -37.74 -12.19 30.56
CA PRO A 17 -36.31 -11.99 30.49
C PRO A 17 -36.07 -10.47 30.43
N PRO A 18 -35.08 -9.94 31.16
CA PRO A 18 -34.86 -8.50 31.24
C PRO A 18 -34.80 -7.92 29.83
N ALA A 19 -35.67 -6.96 29.55
CA ALA A 19 -35.79 -6.24 28.27
C ALA A 19 -34.57 -5.33 27.98
N GLU A 20 -33.36 -5.78 28.29
CA GLU A 20 -32.10 -5.06 28.07
C GLU A 20 -31.20 -5.72 27.00
N VAL A 21 -31.72 -6.64 26.18
CA VAL A 21 -30.86 -7.40 25.24
C VAL A 21 -30.63 -6.70 23.89
N ASP A 22 -31.47 -5.74 23.47
CA ASP A 22 -31.47 -5.27 22.07
C ASP A 22 -31.32 -3.76 21.87
N ARG A 23 -30.47 -3.11 22.68
CA ARG A 23 -30.00 -1.75 22.33
C ARG A 23 -28.50 -1.78 22.07
N GLU A 24 -28.12 -2.49 21.01
CA GLU A 24 -26.80 -2.28 20.42
C GLU A 24 -26.62 -0.76 20.21
N PRO A 25 -25.57 -0.15 20.78
CA PRO A 25 -25.32 1.27 20.62
C PRO A 25 -25.20 1.58 19.12
N LYS A 26 -26.17 2.31 18.58
CA LYS A 26 -26.16 2.74 17.19
C LYS A 26 -25.23 3.94 17.07
N TYR A 27 -24.17 3.80 16.30
CA TYR A 27 -23.21 4.87 16.04
C TYR A 27 -23.67 5.65 14.82
N GLY A 28 -24.20 6.86 15.03
CA GLY A 28 -24.70 7.70 13.93
C GLY A 28 -25.88 7.08 13.16
N GLY A 29 -26.61 6.15 13.78
CA GLY A 29 -27.71 5.40 13.15
C GLY A 29 -27.32 4.03 12.60
N TYR A 30 -26.03 3.70 12.56
CA TYR A 30 -25.51 2.42 12.08
C TYR A 30 -25.22 1.46 13.22
N SER A 31 -25.41 0.16 12.96
CA SER A 31 -24.97 -0.92 13.84
C SER A 31 -23.45 -0.99 13.88
N ARG A 32 -22.89 -1.60 14.94
CA ARG A 32 -21.44 -1.80 15.01
C ARG A 32 -20.94 -2.63 13.83
N PHE A 33 -21.72 -3.61 13.40
CA PHE A 33 -21.42 -4.45 12.24
C PHE A 33 -21.24 -3.63 10.95
N GLU A 34 -22.14 -2.69 10.67
CA GLU A 34 -22.06 -1.84 9.47
C GLU A 34 -20.84 -0.92 9.52
N VAL A 35 -20.57 -0.33 10.68
CA VAL A 35 -19.38 0.53 10.88
C VAL A 35 -18.10 -0.28 10.70
N GLU A 36 -18.02 -1.48 11.27
CA GLU A 36 -16.88 -2.39 11.10
C GLU A 36 -16.72 -2.82 9.64
N LEU A 37 -17.82 -3.08 8.94
CA LEU A 37 -17.81 -3.47 7.53
C LEU A 37 -17.28 -2.34 6.62
N GLU A 38 -17.76 -1.11 6.80
CA GLU A 38 -17.27 0.05 6.04
C GLU A 38 -15.79 0.32 6.34
N PHE A 39 -15.39 0.21 7.61
CA PHE A 39 -14.00 0.36 8.01
C PHE A 39 -13.11 -0.69 7.34
N VAL A 40 -13.48 -1.97 7.39
CA VAL A 40 -12.71 -3.07 6.79
C VAL A 40 -12.61 -2.93 5.27
N GLN A 41 -13.66 -2.49 4.60
CA GLN A 41 -13.61 -2.20 3.16
C GLN A 41 -12.69 -1.02 2.85
N SER A 42 -12.62 -0.02 3.72
CA SER A 42 -11.71 1.13 3.56
C SER A 42 -10.23 0.72 3.66
N LEU A 43 -9.90 -0.36 4.39
CA LEU A 43 -8.54 -0.92 4.45
C LEU A 43 -8.04 -1.48 3.11
N ALA A 44 -8.95 -1.76 2.16
CA ALA A 44 -8.56 -2.16 0.80
C ALA A 44 -7.84 -1.03 0.04
N ASN A 45 -8.01 0.22 0.46
CA ASN A 45 -7.39 1.38 -0.18
C ASN A 45 -6.03 1.70 0.46
N PRO A 46 -4.91 1.57 -0.27
CA PRO A 46 -3.58 1.89 0.25
C PRO A 46 -3.42 3.34 0.72
N ALA A 47 -4.13 4.29 0.11
CA ALA A 47 -4.09 5.69 0.53
C ALA A 47 -4.71 5.89 1.93
N TYR A 48 -5.75 5.12 2.26
CA TYR A 48 -6.34 5.15 3.59
C TYR A 48 -5.39 4.59 4.65
N LEU A 49 -4.65 3.51 4.33
CA LEU A 49 -3.62 2.98 5.22
C LEU A 49 -2.52 4.00 5.52
N ASN A 50 -2.10 4.76 4.51
CA ASN A 50 -1.13 5.84 4.69
C ASN A 50 -1.65 6.94 5.62
N HIS A 51 -2.93 7.29 5.49
CA HIS A 51 -3.58 8.23 6.41
C HIS A 51 -3.58 7.72 7.85
N LEU A 52 -3.95 6.45 8.08
CA LEU A 52 -3.91 5.82 9.41
C LEU A 52 -2.49 5.82 10.01
N ALA A 53 -1.47 5.57 9.18
CA ALA A 53 -0.08 5.61 9.60
C ALA A 53 0.38 7.03 9.97
N SER A 54 -0.03 8.02 9.18
CA SER A 54 0.26 9.44 9.44
C SER A 54 -0.38 9.93 10.74
N GLN A 55 -1.55 9.39 11.10
CA GLN A 55 -2.22 9.65 12.38
C GLN A 55 -1.62 8.88 13.57
N LYS A 56 -0.57 8.08 13.36
CA LYS A 56 0.07 7.21 14.38
C LYS A 56 -0.91 6.25 15.08
N LEU A 57 -2.04 5.94 14.44
CA LEU A 57 -3.01 4.96 14.97
C LEU A 57 -2.43 3.54 14.91
N LEU A 58 -1.69 3.23 13.84
CA LEU A 58 -1.03 1.93 13.66
C LEU A 58 0.08 1.65 14.70
N SER A 59 0.56 2.67 15.41
CA SER A 59 1.54 2.50 16.49
C SER A 59 0.89 2.16 17.84
N GLN A 60 -0.42 2.34 17.98
CA GLN A 60 -1.10 2.11 19.24
C GLN A 60 -1.44 0.62 19.44
N PRO A 61 -1.06 -0.01 20.56
CA PRO A 61 -1.30 -1.42 20.78
C PRO A 61 -2.80 -1.76 20.86
N ALA A 62 -3.63 -0.84 21.34
CA ALA A 62 -5.08 -0.99 21.35
C ALA A 62 -5.65 -1.12 19.93
N PHE A 63 -5.15 -0.33 18.98
CA PHE A 63 -5.58 -0.39 17.59
C PHE A 63 -5.10 -1.68 16.90
N VAL A 64 -3.89 -2.14 17.21
CA VAL A 64 -3.37 -3.42 16.70
C VAL A 64 -4.21 -4.59 17.19
N ALA A 65 -4.62 -4.59 18.46
CA ALA A 65 -5.53 -5.59 19.00
C ALA A 65 -6.89 -5.57 18.25
N TYR A 66 -7.38 -4.38 17.92
CA TYR A 66 -8.60 -4.22 17.12
C TYR A 66 -8.46 -4.74 15.69
N LEU A 67 -7.33 -4.51 15.01
CA LEU A 67 -7.03 -5.11 13.71
C LEU A 67 -6.97 -6.64 13.79
N GLY A 68 -6.44 -7.18 14.89
CA GLY A 68 -6.48 -8.62 15.20
C GLY A 68 -7.90 -9.15 15.35
N TYR A 69 -8.77 -8.40 16.04
CA TYR A 69 -10.19 -8.73 16.14
C TYR A 69 -10.83 -8.81 14.74
N LEU A 70 -10.60 -7.81 13.88
CA LEU A 70 -11.18 -7.75 12.52
C LEU A 70 -10.76 -8.92 11.59
N GLN A 71 -9.80 -9.76 11.97
CA GLN A 71 -9.50 -10.97 11.20
C GLN A 71 -10.66 -11.96 11.11
N TYR A 72 -11.69 -11.84 11.96
CA TYR A 72 -12.89 -12.66 11.85
C TYR A 72 -13.61 -12.50 10.50
N TRP A 73 -13.45 -11.36 9.81
CA TRP A 73 -14.01 -11.12 8.47
C TRP A 73 -13.47 -12.06 7.39
N SER A 74 -12.31 -12.68 7.62
CA SER A 74 -11.73 -13.71 6.74
C SER A 74 -12.50 -15.04 6.79
N LYS A 75 -13.24 -15.29 7.88
CA LYS A 75 -13.94 -16.55 8.09
C LYS A 75 -15.35 -16.51 7.45
N PRO A 76 -15.81 -17.61 6.84
CA PRO A 76 -17.24 -17.78 6.55
C PRO A 76 -18.04 -17.72 7.87
N PRO A 77 -19.22 -17.07 7.93
CA PRO A 77 -20.06 -16.55 6.84
C PRO A 77 -19.85 -15.07 6.48
N TYR A 78 -18.92 -14.37 7.14
CA TYR A 78 -18.78 -12.90 7.04
C TYR A 78 -18.13 -12.44 5.74
N LEU A 79 -17.30 -13.30 5.13
CA LEU A 79 -16.59 -13.01 3.89
C LEU A 79 -17.51 -12.54 2.75
N LYS A 80 -18.76 -13.00 2.72
CA LYS A 80 -19.74 -12.65 1.67
C LYS A 80 -20.16 -11.19 1.66
N TYR A 81 -19.93 -10.45 2.75
CA TYR A 81 -20.27 -9.03 2.84
C TYR A 81 -19.17 -8.12 2.30
N LEU A 82 -17.96 -8.65 2.04
CA LEU A 82 -16.86 -7.87 1.50
C LEU A 82 -16.98 -7.72 -0.03
N THR A 83 -16.94 -6.47 -0.50
CA THR A 83 -16.91 -6.17 -1.94
C THR A 83 -15.61 -6.65 -2.60
N TYR A 84 -14.48 -6.51 -1.89
CA TYR A 84 -13.14 -6.85 -2.40
C TYR A 84 -12.35 -7.68 -1.39
N PRO A 85 -12.69 -8.97 -1.18
CA PRO A 85 -12.07 -9.79 -0.14
C PRO A 85 -10.55 -9.95 -0.33
N GLY A 86 -10.06 -10.04 -1.57
CA GLY A 86 -8.63 -10.20 -1.86
C GLY A 86 -7.74 -9.08 -1.28
N PRO A 87 -7.87 -7.83 -1.76
CA PRO A 87 -7.04 -6.73 -1.26
C PRO A 87 -7.29 -6.47 0.22
N THR A 88 -8.55 -6.46 0.68
CA THR A 88 -8.88 -6.24 2.10
C THR A 88 -8.16 -7.21 3.02
N LEU A 89 -8.28 -8.52 2.77
CA LEU A 89 -7.67 -9.54 3.63
C LEU A 89 -6.15 -9.48 3.60
N ARG A 90 -5.57 -9.27 2.42
CA ARG A 90 -4.13 -9.11 2.27
C ARG A 90 -3.60 -7.92 3.07
N HIS A 91 -4.29 -6.78 2.99
CA HIS A 91 -3.88 -5.57 3.70
C HIS A 91 -4.04 -5.75 5.21
N LEU A 92 -5.11 -6.42 5.64
CA LEU A 92 -5.33 -6.76 7.04
C LEU A 92 -4.23 -7.67 7.61
N GLU A 93 -3.75 -8.65 6.82
CA GLU A 93 -2.63 -9.51 7.18
C GLU A 93 -1.31 -8.74 7.27
N LEU A 94 -1.03 -7.88 6.27
CA LEU A 94 0.17 -7.03 6.26
C LEU A 94 0.21 -6.08 7.46
N LEU A 95 -0.92 -5.50 7.85
CA LEU A 95 -1.02 -4.60 9.00
C LEU A 95 -0.67 -5.25 10.35
N GLN A 96 -0.69 -6.58 10.43
CA GLN A 96 -0.21 -7.28 11.64
C GLN A 96 1.31 -7.28 11.76
N GLN A 97 2.03 -7.09 10.66
CA GLN A 97 3.47 -6.97 10.67
C GLN A 97 3.86 -5.56 11.11
N GLU A 98 4.55 -5.45 12.24
CA GLU A 98 4.98 -4.16 12.78
C GLU A 98 5.90 -3.39 11.82
N THR A 99 6.77 -4.11 11.11
CA THR A 99 7.65 -3.54 10.08
C THR A 99 6.85 -2.85 8.99
N PHE A 100 5.77 -3.47 8.51
CA PHE A 100 4.88 -2.89 7.50
C PHE A 100 4.16 -1.65 8.02
N ARG A 101 3.69 -1.65 9.29
CA ARG A 101 3.05 -0.48 9.90
C ARG A 101 3.94 0.76 9.91
N GLN A 102 5.25 0.58 10.05
CA GLN A 102 6.22 1.66 9.98
C GLN A 102 6.50 2.08 8.54
N GLN A 103 6.56 1.12 7.61
CA GLN A 103 6.91 1.37 6.21
C GLN A 103 5.78 1.99 5.39
N ILE A 104 4.52 1.72 5.72
CA ILE A 104 3.35 2.21 4.95
C ILE A 104 3.19 3.74 5.00
N ILE A 105 3.90 4.43 5.89
CA ILE A 105 4.01 5.89 5.90
C ILE A 105 4.69 6.41 4.62
N SER A 106 5.58 5.61 4.02
CA SER A 106 6.32 5.97 2.83
C SER A 106 5.42 5.88 1.59
N PRO A 107 5.34 6.95 0.77
CA PRO A 107 4.47 6.98 -0.41
C PRO A 107 4.87 5.95 -1.48
N ASP A 108 6.15 5.54 -1.51
CA ASP A 108 6.61 4.48 -2.41
C ASP A 108 5.98 3.11 -2.11
N VAL A 109 5.81 2.79 -0.82
CA VAL A 109 5.16 1.54 -0.39
C VAL A 109 3.68 1.56 -0.77
N VAL A 110 3.01 2.69 -0.58
CA VAL A 110 1.61 2.90 -0.99
C VAL A 110 1.44 2.68 -2.49
N ARG A 111 2.33 3.27 -3.30
CA ARG A 111 2.31 3.10 -4.76
C ARG A 111 2.55 1.64 -5.17
N ALA A 112 3.50 0.96 -4.52
CA ALA A 112 3.77 -0.45 -4.77
C ALA A 112 2.54 -1.32 -4.46
N LEU A 113 1.84 -1.04 -3.36
CA LEU A 113 0.60 -1.74 -2.99
C LEU A 113 -0.54 -1.49 -3.99
N MET A 114 -0.70 -0.25 -4.47
CA MET A 114 -1.68 0.07 -5.51
C MET A 114 -1.39 -0.67 -6.82
N GLU A 115 -0.12 -0.71 -7.23
CA GLU A 115 0.29 -1.41 -8.44
C GLU A 115 0.07 -2.93 -8.30
N GLU A 116 0.37 -3.49 -7.14
CA GLU A 116 0.13 -4.89 -6.83
C GLU A 116 -1.37 -5.24 -6.82
N GLY A 117 -2.21 -4.39 -6.24
CA GLY A 117 -3.67 -4.54 -6.31
C GLY A 117 -4.19 -4.55 -7.75
N MET A 118 -3.64 -3.66 -8.60
CA MET A 118 -3.97 -3.62 -10.03
C MET A 118 -3.51 -4.89 -10.78
N LYS A 119 -2.34 -5.43 -10.42
CA LYS A 119 -1.80 -6.69 -10.99
C LYS A 119 -2.64 -7.90 -10.56
N ALA A 120 -3.03 -7.97 -9.28
CA ALA A 120 -3.87 -9.04 -8.74
C ALA A 120 -5.31 -9.00 -9.29
N SER A 121 -5.81 -7.84 -9.72
CA SER A 121 -7.08 -7.75 -10.47
C SER A 121 -6.93 -8.11 -11.95
N LYS A 122 -5.70 -8.06 -12.51
CA LYS A 122 -5.40 -8.33 -13.92
C LYS A 122 -4.91 -9.75 -14.19
N VAL A 123 -4.99 -10.67 -13.22
CA VAL A 123 -4.54 -12.06 -13.44
C VAL A 123 -5.34 -12.66 -14.60
N PRO A 124 -4.70 -12.96 -15.74
CA PRO A 124 -5.39 -13.51 -16.88
C PRO A 124 -5.74 -14.97 -16.57
N ALA A 125 -6.93 -15.38 -17.03
CA ALA A 125 -7.32 -16.78 -17.12
C ALA A 125 -6.34 -17.56 -18.02
N LYS A 126 -5.20 -18.02 -17.48
CA LYS A 126 -4.32 -19.00 -18.11
C LYS A 126 -3.76 -19.94 -17.04
N LEU A 127 -4.53 -20.99 -16.81
CA LEU A 127 -4.04 -22.27 -16.33
C LEU A 127 -3.10 -22.88 -17.42
N ASN A 128 -2.01 -23.51 -16.97
CA ASN A 128 -1.22 -24.57 -17.63
C ASN A 128 0.05 -24.18 -18.43
N ARG A 129 1.24 -24.22 -17.79
CA ARG A 129 2.15 -25.40 -17.75
C ARG A 129 3.60 -24.95 -17.40
N PRO A 130 4.31 -25.64 -16.47
CA PRO A 130 5.74 -25.43 -16.25
C PRO A 130 6.56 -26.32 -17.20
N SER A 131 7.67 -25.82 -17.75
CA SER A 131 8.80 -26.65 -18.16
C SER A 131 10.09 -25.85 -17.97
N GLN A 132 10.92 -26.34 -17.05
CA GLN A 132 12.32 -25.96 -16.85
C GLN A 132 13.23 -26.60 -17.91
N ASP A 133 14.46 -26.06 -17.98
CA ASP A 133 15.67 -26.52 -18.68
C ASP A 133 15.63 -26.46 -20.22
N ASP A 134 16.62 -25.92 -20.92
CA ASP A 134 18.07 -26.18 -20.80
C ASP A 134 18.97 -24.94 -20.88
N THR A 135 20.00 -24.93 -20.02
CA THR A 135 21.24 -24.17 -20.17
C THR A 135 22.16 -24.77 -21.24
N LYS A 136 22.63 -23.99 -22.23
CA LYS A 136 24.04 -24.01 -22.72
C LYS A 136 24.29 -22.97 -23.81
N GLY A 137 25.36 -22.18 -23.66
CA GLY A 137 25.82 -21.30 -24.74
C GLY A 137 26.88 -20.27 -24.35
N THR A 138 27.97 -20.71 -23.72
CA THR A 138 29.24 -19.97 -23.67
C THR A 138 29.70 -19.61 -25.09
N SER A 139 30.04 -18.34 -25.36
CA SER A 139 31.29 -18.03 -26.07
C SER A 139 31.71 -16.56 -25.98
N ASN A 140 32.99 -16.39 -25.68
CA ASN A 140 33.76 -15.16 -25.53
C ASN A 140 34.25 -14.59 -26.89
N ASN A 141 34.29 -13.27 -26.98
CA ASN A 141 35.40 -12.39 -27.43
C ASN A 141 36.33 -12.80 -28.63
N LYS A 142 36.33 -12.00 -29.71
CA LYS A 142 37.52 -11.63 -30.54
C LYS A 142 37.11 -10.51 -31.54
N ARG A 143 37.53 -9.24 -31.43
CA ARG A 143 38.84 -8.60 -31.76
C ARG A 143 39.26 -8.70 -33.25
N ASN A 144 39.60 -7.52 -33.82
CA ASN A 144 40.39 -7.23 -35.04
C ASN A 144 39.62 -7.24 -36.38
N GLN A 145 39.94 -6.46 -37.42
CA GLN A 145 40.65 -5.19 -37.67
C GLN A 145 40.60 -5.02 -39.22
N ASP A 146 40.47 -3.78 -39.70
CA ASP A 146 41.09 -3.18 -40.90
C ASP A 146 40.77 -3.60 -42.36
N GLU A 147 40.65 -2.56 -43.20
CA GLU A 147 40.97 -2.45 -44.66
C GLU A 147 40.03 -3.13 -45.71
N ALA A 148 39.67 -2.57 -46.87
CA ALA A 148 40.10 -1.37 -47.59
C ALA A 148 39.12 -0.97 -48.73
N VAL A 149 39.28 0.27 -49.21
CA VAL A 149 39.04 0.85 -50.56
C VAL A 149 37.74 0.62 -51.35
N ASN A 150 37.03 1.72 -51.64
CA ASN A 150 36.78 2.12 -53.04
C ASN A 150 36.60 3.65 -53.14
N GLU A 151 37.55 4.30 -53.81
CA GLU A 151 37.48 5.68 -54.29
C GLU A 151 36.51 5.79 -55.47
N SER A 152 35.67 6.82 -55.49
CA SER A 152 35.27 7.51 -56.73
C SER A 152 34.73 8.90 -56.41
N MET A 153 35.55 9.91 -56.71
CA MET A 153 35.17 11.32 -56.87
C MET A 153 35.48 11.70 -58.33
N PRO A 154 34.75 12.65 -58.96
CA PRO A 154 35.31 14.01 -58.98
C PRO A 154 34.29 15.18 -58.95
N ASP A 155 34.80 16.32 -58.41
CA ASP A 155 34.58 17.76 -58.72
C ASP A 155 33.15 18.33 -58.94
N THR A 156 32.68 19.50 -58.44
CA THR A 156 33.04 20.59 -57.48
C THR A 156 31.82 21.58 -57.48
N PRO A 157 31.83 22.87 -57.01
CA PRO A 157 32.18 23.45 -55.69
C PRO A 157 31.10 24.45 -55.15
N ARG A 158 30.95 24.66 -53.83
CA ARG A 158 30.56 26.00 -53.31
C ARG A 158 30.97 26.31 -51.86
N LYS A 159 31.96 27.21 -51.77
CA LYS A 159 32.28 28.24 -50.75
C LYS A 159 32.63 27.84 -49.30
N ARG A 160 33.96 27.89 -49.07
CA ARG A 160 34.67 28.23 -47.80
C ARG A 160 34.13 29.52 -47.15
N LYS A 161 34.15 29.57 -45.81
CA LYS A 161 35.09 30.37 -44.99
C LYS A 161 34.90 30.13 -43.48
N THR A 162 35.95 29.62 -42.85
CA THR A 162 36.28 29.64 -41.40
C THR A 162 36.87 31.03 -41.02
N PRO A 163 37.54 31.24 -39.87
CA PRO A 163 37.24 31.02 -38.44
C PRO A 163 37.49 32.32 -37.60
N ARG A 164 37.33 32.32 -36.25
CA ARG A 164 38.37 32.73 -35.26
C ARG A 164 37.87 32.93 -33.82
N LYS A 165 38.67 32.38 -32.91
CA LYS A 165 38.79 32.61 -31.46
C LYS A 165 38.96 34.10 -31.10
N LYS A 166 38.48 34.49 -29.91
CA LYS A 166 39.23 35.39 -29.02
C LYS A 166 39.25 34.82 -27.59
N LYS A 167 40.38 35.07 -26.94
CA LYS A 167 40.92 34.48 -25.71
C LYS A 167 41.28 35.66 -24.80
N LYS A 168 41.04 35.49 -23.49
CA LYS A 168 41.73 36.10 -22.32
C LYS A 168 41.67 37.62 -22.09
N HIS A 169 41.39 38.01 -20.85
CA HIS A 169 42.30 38.63 -19.84
C HIS A 169 41.67 38.31 -18.46
N SER A 170 42.24 37.47 -17.57
CA SER A 170 43.38 37.65 -16.66
C SER A 170 43.24 38.80 -15.65
N ALA A 171 42.90 38.40 -14.41
CA ALA A 171 43.44 38.78 -13.10
C ALA A 171 43.62 40.27 -12.73
N ILE A 172 43.25 40.61 -11.48
CA ILE A 172 44.14 41.08 -10.39
C ILE A 172 43.28 41.71 -9.27
N LYS A 173 43.44 41.14 -8.06
CA LYS A 173 43.55 41.74 -6.69
C LYS A 173 42.50 42.81 -6.26
N ASP A 174 42.08 42.96 -5.01
CA ASP A 174 42.82 43.04 -3.76
C ASP A 174 41.93 42.74 -2.54
N SER A 175 42.62 42.42 -1.45
CA SER A 175 42.26 42.43 -0.03
C SER A 175 41.29 43.53 0.45
N ALA A 176 40.45 43.20 1.44
CA ALA A 176 40.54 43.72 2.82
C ALA A 176 39.20 43.60 3.59
N THR A 177 39.24 42.92 4.74
CA THR A 177 38.35 43.13 5.90
C THR A 177 38.64 44.51 6.51
N PRO A 178 37.72 45.16 7.26
CA PRO A 178 37.54 44.84 8.69
C PRO A 178 36.09 45.04 9.23
N VAL A 179 35.67 44.24 10.20
CA VAL A 179 35.36 44.64 11.60
C VAL A 179 34.26 45.71 11.76
N GLY A 180 33.20 45.34 12.49
CA GLY A 180 32.45 46.30 13.30
C GLY A 180 30.94 46.12 13.25
N THR A 181 30.38 45.43 14.24
CA THR A 181 29.21 45.95 14.96
C THR A 181 29.15 45.29 16.33
N ASP A 182 29.41 46.16 17.30
CA ASP A 182 29.32 45.99 18.73
C ASP A 182 27.86 46.20 19.18
N SER A 183 27.61 45.82 20.43
CA SER A 183 26.42 45.97 21.27
C SER A 183 25.36 44.87 21.21
#